data_AF-A0A523P0C4-F1
#
_entry.id   AF-A0A523P0C4-F1
#
_cell.length_a   1.000
_cell.length_b   1.000
_cell.length_c   1.000
_cell.angle_alpha   90.00
_cell.angle_beta   90.00
_cell.angle_gamma   90.00
#
_symmetry.space_group_name_H-M   'P 1'
#
loop_
_entity.id
_entity.type
_entity.pdbx_description
1 polymer ?
#
loop_
_entity_poly.entity_id
_entity_poly.type
_entity_poly.pdbx_seq_one_letter_code
_entity_poly.pdbx_strand_id
1 'polypeptide(L)' 'MASLSKRTIETLTDLVEIKLSCIQVFDRDDAREMAALESARRELIALLTGQDGQTVVPFRDADDSVPAAATA' A
#
# COMPACT_ATOMS: atom_id res chain seq x y z
N MET A 1 -1.58 22.45 -5.54
CA MET A 1 -0.88 21.22 -5.93
C MET A 1 -1.50 20.73 -7.22
N ALA A 2 -0.73 20.46 -8.27
CA ALA A 2 -1.28 19.96 -9.52
C ALA A 2 -1.70 18.49 -9.33
N SER A 3 -2.97 18.17 -9.56
CA SER A 3 -3.42 16.78 -9.60
C SER A 3 -2.94 16.13 -10.89
N LEU A 4 -2.48 14.88 -10.82
CA LEU A 4 -2.17 14.11 -12.03
C LEU A 4 -3.46 13.84 -12.82
N SER A 5 -3.37 13.86 -14.15
CA SER A 5 -4.51 13.47 -14.98
C SER A 5 -4.74 11.96 -14.88
N LYS A 6 -6.00 11.51 -15.02
CA LYS A 6 -6.35 10.08 -15.05
C LYS A 6 -5.48 9.29 -16.04
N ARG A 7 -5.31 9.82 -17.27
CA ARG A 7 -4.46 9.22 -18.31
C ARG A 7 -3.01 9.07 -17.85
N THR A 8 -2.48 10.03 -17.10
CA THR A 8 -1.12 9.96 -16.55
C THR A 8 -1.01 8.85 -15.51
N ILE A 9 -2.00 8.71 -14.62
CA ILE A 9 -2.03 7.65 -13.59
C ILE A 9 -2.11 6.27 -14.24
N GLU A 10 -2.95 6.10 -15.25
CA GLU A 10 -3.04 4.86 -16.05
C GLU A 10 -1.70 4.52 -16.70
N THR A 11 -1.06 5.50 -17.35
CA THR A 11 0.26 5.32 -17.97
C THR A 11 1.32 4.92 -16.95
N LEU A 12 1.32 5.54 -15.76
CA LEU A 12 2.26 5.19 -14.69
C LEU A 12 1.99 3.78 -14.14
N THR A 13 0.72 3.38 -14.05
CA THR A 13 0.32 2.04 -13.62
C THR A 13 0.86 0.99 -14.58
N ASP A 14 0.65 1.18 -15.90
CA ASP A 14 1.17 0.28 -16.93
C ASP A 14 2.70 0.13 -16.85
N LEU A 15 3.43 1.24 -16.67
CA LEU A 15 4.89 1.22 -16.56
C LEU A 15 5.37 0.44 -15.35
N VAL A 16 4.71 0.58 -14.20
CA VAL A 16 5.04 -0.18 -12.98
C VAL A 16 4.75 -1.66 -13.17
N GLU A 17 3.63 -2.02 -13.80
CA GLU A 17 3.28 -3.43 -14.09
C GLU A 17 4.28 -4.08 -15.06
N ILE A 18 4.68 -3.37 -16.11
CA ILE A 18 5.74 -3.83 -17.03
C ILE A 18 7.03 -4.07 -16.26
N LYS A 19 7.45 -3.13 -15.42
CA LYS A 19 8.69 -3.29 -14.64
C LYS A 19 8.62 -4.46 -13.66
N LEU A 20 7.50 -4.64 -12.96
CA LEU A 20 7.27 -5.79 -12.08
C LEU A 20 7.30 -7.12 -12.82
N SER A 21 6.80 -7.18 -14.06
CA SER A 21 6.81 -8.44 -14.84
C SER A 21 8.20 -8.93 -15.23
N CYS A 22 9.18 -8.02 -15.27
CA CYS A 22 10.56 -8.32 -15.68
C CYS A 22 11.52 -8.40 -14.49
N ILE A 23 11.11 -8.01 -13.29
CA ILE A 23 11.99 -8.00 -12.11
C ILE A 23 12.29 -9.43 -11.67
N GLN A 24 13.55 -9.70 -11.36
CA GLN A 24 14.00 -10.95 -10.78
C GLN A 24 14.70 -10.63 -9.47
N VAL A 25 14.30 -11.31 -8.40
CA VAL A 25 14.84 -11.07 -7.06
C VAL A 25 16.04 -11.97 -6.85
N PHE A 26 17.24 -11.41 -6.92
CA PHE A 26 18.49 -12.13 -6.64
C PHE A 26 19.04 -11.80 -5.26
N ASP A 27 18.82 -10.58 -4.79
CA ASP A 27 19.27 -10.14 -3.49
C ASP A 27 18.24 -9.28 -2.73
N ARG A 28 18.70 -8.69 -1.62
CA ARG A 28 17.85 -7.87 -0.75
C ARG A 28 17.50 -6.53 -1.37
N ASP A 29 18.33 -6.00 -2.25
CA ASP A 29 18.07 -4.71 -2.88
C ASP A 29 17.05 -4.88 -4.01
N ASP A 30 17.09 -5.98 -4.77
CA ASP A 30 16.01 -6.34 -5.70
C ASP A 30 14.67 -6.53 -4.98
N ALA A 31 14.68 -7.20 -3.83
CA ALA A 31 13.48 -7.40 -3.02
C ALA A 31 12.88 -6.08 -2.52
N ARG A 32 13.73 -5.12 -2.16
CA ARG A 32 13.32 -3.76 -1.76
C ARG A 32 12.75 -2.99 -2.94
N GLU A 33 13.36 -3.10 -4.12
CA GLU A 33 12.86 -2.46 -5.33
C GLU A 33 11.49 -3.01 -5.73
N MET A 34 11.32 -4.33 -5.68
CA MET A 34 10.03 -4.98 -5.92
C MET A 34 8.95 -4.48 -4.94
N ALA A 35 9.26 -4.40 -3.64
CA ALA A 35 8.34 -3.88 -2.63
C ALA A 35 7.97 -2.40 -2.87
N ALA A 36 8.92 -1.57 -3.28
CA ALA A 36 8.67 -0.17 -3.63
C ALA A 36 7.74 -0.04 -4.84
N LEU A 37 7.95 -0.85 -5.88
CA LEU A 37 7.09 -0.89 -7.08
C LEU A 37 5.68 -1.38 -6.75
N GLU A 38 5.53 -2.37 -5.89
CA GLU A 38 4.22 -2.81 -5.42
C GLU A 38 3.49 -1.70 -4.64
N SER A 39 4.19 -0.95 -3.78
CA SER A 39 3.60 0.19 -3.07
C SER A 39 3.12 1.26 -4.05
N ALA A 40 3.98 1.64 -5.00
CA ALA A 40 3.66 2.63 -6.03
C ALA A 40 2.43 2.21 -6.84
N ARG A 41 2.32 0.92 -7.21
CA ARG A 41 1.13 0.39 -7.89
C ARG A 41 -0.14 0.55 -7.06
N ARG A 42 -0.09 0.21 -5.76
CA ARG A 42 -1.25 0.37 -4.86
C ARG A 42 -1.67 1.83 -4.72
N GLU A 43 -0.71 2.73 -4.57
CA GLU A 43 -0.95 4.18 -4.49
C GLU A 43 -1.60 4.72 -5.77
N LEU A 44 -1.08 4.34 -6.95
CA LEU A 44 -1.64 4.73 -8.24
C LEU A 44 -3.07 4.22 -8.44
N ILE A 45 -3.34 2.97 -8.04
CA ILE A 45 -4.70 2.40 -8.09
C ILE A 45 -5.64 3.17 -7.15
N ALA A 46 -5.19 3.52 -5.94
CA ALA A 46 -5.99 4.29 -4.99
C ALA A 46 -6.33 5.70 -5.52
N LEU A 47 -5.39 6.34 -6.21
CA LEU A 47 -5.63 7.61 -6.90
C LEU A 47 -6.63 7.46 -8.05
N LEU A 48 -6.63 6.31 -8.75
CA LEU A 48 -7.55 6.04 -9.85
C LEU A 48 -8.99 5.77 -9.35
N THR A 49 -9.14 5.10 -8.22
CA THR A 49 -10.45 4.80 -7.59
C THR A 49 -11.03 6.00 -6.85
N GLY A 50 -10.31 7.12 -6.78
CA GLY A 50 -10.75 8.33 -6.08
C GLY A 50 -10.83 8.15 -4.57
N GLN A 51 -10.05 7.21 -4.00
CA GLN A 51 -9.91 7.07 -2.55
C GLN A 51 -8.93 8.11 -2.01
N ASP A 52 -9.18 9.38 -2.30
CA ASP A 52 -8.54 10.53 -1.66
C ASP A 52 -8.98 10.58 -0.18
N GLY A 53 -8.37 9.76 0.68
CA GLY A 53 -8.49 9.95 2.14
C GLY A 53 -8.78 8.73 3.01
N GLN A 54 -8.64 7.50 2.54
CA GLN A 54 -8.78 6.36 3.46
C GLN A 54 -7.51 6.21 4.30
N THR A 55 -7.50 6.89 5.46
CA THR A 55 -6.51 6.71 6.52
C THR A 55 -6.55 5.24 6.92
N VAL A 56 -5.53 4.47 6.54
CA VAL A 56 -5.34 3.10 7.02
C VAL A 56 -5.06 3.19 8.52
N VAL A 57 -6.10 3.02 9.33
CA VAL A 57 -5.95 2.89 10.78
C VAL A 57 -5.34 1.51 11.07
N PRO A 58 -4.21 1.45 11.80
CA PRO A 58 -3.69 0.16 12.24
C PRO A 58 -4.74 -0.51 13.13
N PHE A 59 -4.93 -1.81 12.91
CA PHE A 59 -5.81 -2.63 13.74
C PHE A 59 -5.31 -2.57 15.18
N ARG A 60 -6.12 -2.01 16.10
CA ARG A 60 -5.82 -2.04 17.54
C ARG A 60 -6.04 -3.49 17.98
N ASP A 61 -4.97 -4.15 18.41
CA ASP A 61 -5.11 -5.42 19.14
C ASP A 61 -6.14 -5.20 20.24
N ALA A 62 -7.21 -5.99 20.17
CA ALA A 62 -8.20 -6.02 21.22
C ALA A 62 -7.46 -6.36 22.50
N ASP A 63 -7.45 -5.40 23.41
CA ASP A 63 -7.28 -5.63 24.84
C ASP A 63 -8.33 -6.69 25.22
N ASP A 64 -7.94 -7.96 25.13
CA ASP A 64 -8.68 -9.12 25.61
C ASP A 64 -8.55 -9.14 27.14
N SER A 65 -9.18 -8.14 27.75
CA SER A 65 -10.00 -8.19 28.96
C SER A 65 -9.78 -9.38 29.90
N VAL A 66 -9.34 -9.15 31.14
CA VAL A 66 -10.09 -9.52 32.37
C VAL A 66 -9.60 -8.68 33.57
N PRO A 67 -10.43 -7.82 34.22
CA PRO A 67 -10.14 -7.41 35.58
C PRO A 67 -10.53 -8.55 36.53
N ALA A 68 -9.53 -9.28 37.01
CA ALA A 68 -9.70 -10.25 38.08
C ALA A 68 -9.94 -9.53 39.42
N ALA A 69 -10.97 -10.02 40.12
CA ALA A 69 -11.22 -9.89 41.56
C ALA A 69 -11.75 -8.55 42.10
N ALA A 70 -13.07 -8.49 42.25
CA ALA A 70 -13.71 -7.81 43.37
C ALA A 70 -14.91 -8.66 43.83
N THR A 71 -14.70 -9.49 44.85
CA THR A 71 -15.80 -10.03 45.65
C THR A 71 -15.39 -10.02 47.11
N ALA A 72 -16.34 -9.56 47.93
CA ALA A 72 -16.28 -9.30 49.37
C ALA A 72 -15.96 -10.51 50.23
#